data_AF-A0A8T4WR82-F1
#
_entry.id   AF-A0A8T4WR82-F1
#
_cell.length_a   1.000
_cell.length_b   1.000
_cell.length_c   1.000
_cell.angle_alpha   90.00
_cell.angle_beta   90.00
_cell.angle_gamma   90.00
#
_symmetry.space_group_name_H-M   'P 1'
#
loop_
_entity.id
_entity.type
_entity.pdbx_description
1 polymer ?
#
loop_
_entity_poly.entity_id
_entity_poly.type
_entity_poly.pdbx_seq_one_letter_code
_entity_poly.pdbx_strand_id
1 'polypeptide(L)' 'MENKKTNIWIWLQNGQLFKSVSCPDDGTVCIYDANDKLMLKRTGLNKLQIKQIEQYIQRYGAKKLNKNAEPFRFLGK' A
#
# COMPACT_ATOMS: atom_id res chain seq x y z
N MET A 1 19.59 12.72 1.28
CA MET A 1 18.55 11.78 1.76
C MET A 1 18.23 10.83 0.62
N GLU A 2 18.58 9.56 0.74
CA GLU A 2 18.25 8.57 -0.28
C GLU A 2 16.73 8.42 -0.42
N ASN A 3 16.24 8.39 -1.66
CA ASN A 3 14.83 8.22 -1.97
C ASN A 3 14.42 6.77 -1.65
N LYS A 4 14.07 6.50 -0.39
CA LYS A 4 13.66 5.17 0.07
C LYS A 4 12.48 4.66 -0.76
N LYS A 5 12.52 3.39 -1.14
CA LYS A 5 11.44 2.78 -1.93
C LYS A 5 10.19 2.69 -1.06
N THR A 6 9.17 3.46 -1.41
CA THR A 6 7.85 3.41 -0.76
C THR A 6 6.84 2.90 -1.76
N ASN A 7 6.15 1.83 -1.41
CA ASN A 7 5.06 1.27 -2.20
C ASN A 7 3.75 1.60 -1.47
N ILE A 8 2.77 2.14 -2.20
CA ILE A 8 1.46 2.43 -1.66
C ILE A 8 0.44 1.59 -2.43
N TRP A 9 -0.45 0.92 -1.71
CA TRP A 9 -1.52 0.11 -2.25
C TRP A 9 -2.85 0.58 -1.69
N ILE A 10 -3.88 0.60 -2.53
CA ILE A 10 -5.24 0.95 -2.13
C ILE A 10 -6.22 -0.14 -2.57
N TRP A 11 -7.22 -0.42 -1.76
CA TRP A 11 -8.30 -1.35 -2.11
C TRP A 11 -9.60 -1.00 -1.38
N LEU A 12 -10.70 -1.48 -1.93
CA LEU A 12 -12.01 -1.45 -1.27
C LEU A 12 -12.29 -2.83 -0.68
N GLN A 13 -12.79 -2.86 0.55
CA GLN A 13 -13.24 -4.07 1.21
C GLN A 13 -14.47 -3.73 2.05
N ASN A 14 -15.58 -4.43 1.81
CA ASN A 14 -16.86 -4.23 2.52
C ASN A 14 -17.35 -2.76 2.51
N GLY A 15 -17.19 -2.06 1.38
CA GLY A 15 -17.58 -0.65 1.25
C GLY A 15 -16.61 0.35 1.91
N GLN A 16 -15.49 -0.11 2.49
CA GLN A 16 -14.49 0.73 3.12
C GLN A 16 -13.19 0.77 2.31
N LEU A 17 -12.58 1.95 2.24
CA LEU A 17 -11.27 2.15 1.63
C LEU A 17 -10.16 1.79 2.62
N PHE A 18 -9.19 1.03 2.14
CA PHE A 18 -7.97 0.71 2.87
C PHE A 18 -6.75 1.14 2.07
N LYS A 19 -5.70 1.50 2.82
CA LYS A 19 -4.40 1.86 2.28
C LYS A 19 -3.32 1.07 2.97
N SER A 20 -2.40 0.49 2.21
CA SER A 20 -1.15 -0.08 2.72
C SER A 20 0.02 0.76 2.25
N VAL A 21 0.95 1.04 3.16
CA VAL A 21 2.22 1.70 2.88
C VAL A 21 3.33 0.77 3.34
N SER A 22 4.18 0.35 2.41
CA SER A 22 5.32 -0.52 2.70
C SER A 22 6.63 0.12 2.26
N CYS A 23 7.67 -0.09 3.07
CA CYS A 23 9.03 0.33 2.77
C CYS A 23 9.98 -0.88 2.91
N PRO A 24 10.40 -1.49 1.78
CA PRO A 24 11.34 -2.60 1.78
C PRO A 24 12.69 -2.30 2.42
N ASP A 25 13.14 -1.05 2.35
CA ASP A 25 14.43 -0.64 2.91
C ASP A 25 14.37 -0.49 4.44
N ASP A 26 13.21 -0.08 4.98
CA ASP A 26 12.98 0.05 6.42
C ASP A 26 12.38 -1.21 7.06
N GLY A 27 12.03 -2.22 6.25
CA GLY A 27 11.43 -3.46 6.75
C GLY A 27 10.05 -3.25 7.36
N THR A 28 9.26 -2.29 6.84
CA THR A 28 7.96 -1.91 7.41
C THR A 28 6.79 -2.10 6.44
N VAL A 29 5.63 -2.43 7.02
CA VAL A 29 4.32 -2.42 6.36
C VAL A 29 3.29 -1.86 7.34
N CYS A 30 2.53 -0.87 6.90
CA CYS A 30 1.45 -0.24 7.67
C CYS A 30 0.15 -0.33 6.87
N ILE A 31 -0.97 -0.62 7.53
CA ILE A 31 -2.32 -0.59 6.95
C ILE A 31 -3.14 0.47 7.68
N TYR A 32 -3.85 1.28 6.91
CA TYR A 32 -4.71 2.36 7.38
C TYR A 32 -6.13 2.17 6.85
N ASP A 33 -7.12 2.63 7.62
CA ASP A 33 -8.51 2.75 7.17
C ASP A 33 -8.75 4.03 6.36
N ALA A 34 -10.02 4.28 6.02
CA ALA A 34 -10.44 5.44 5.24
C ALA A 34 -10.22 6.79 5.94
N ASN A 35 -10.04 6.82 7.27
CA ASN A 35 -9.80 8.02 8.07
C ASN A 35 -8.32 8.18 8.43
N ASP A 36 -7.42 7.50 7.70
CA ASP A 36 -5.99 7.43 7.99
C ASP A 36 -5.64 6.87 9.37
N LYS A 37 -6.57 6.14 10.02
CA LYS A 37 -6.30 5.47 11.28
C LYS A 37 -5.43 4.25 11.02
N LEU A 38 -4.30 4.14 11.73
CA LEU A 38 -3.42 2.98 11.67
C LEU A 38 -4.14 1.75 12.24
N MET A 39 -4.39 0.76 11.38
CA MET A 39 -5.04 -0.51 11.74
C MET A 39 -4.02 -1.60 12.05
N LEU A 40 -2.91 -1.63 11.31
CA LEU A 40 -1.86 -2.63 11.45
C LEU A 40 -0.50 -1.99 11.19
N LYS A 41 0.51 -2.36 11.99
CA LYS A 41 1.92 -2.07 11.71
C LYS A 41 2.77 -3.31 11.94
N ARG A 42 3.63 -3.62 10.98
CA ARG A 42 4.66 -4.67 11.06
C ARG A 42 6.02 -4.05 10.76
N THR A 43 7.02 -4.45 11.52
CA THR A 43 8.41 -3.96 11.45
C THR A 43 9.38 -5.14 11.50
N GLY A 44 10.64 -4.93 11.10
CA GLY A 44 11.66 -5.98 11.10
C GLY A 44 11.48 -7.02 9.98
N LEU A 45 10.72 -6.68 8.94
CA LEU A 45 10.50 -7.56 7.80
C LEU A 45 11.67 -7.46 6.83
N ASN A 46 12.08 -8.60 6.26
CA ASN A 46 13.01 -8.58 5.14
C ASN A 46 12.30 -8.25 3.81
N LYS A 47 13.09 -7.93 2.78
CA LYS A 47 12.57 -7.54 1.45
C LYS A 47 11.69 -8.61 0.80
N LEU A 48 11.97 -9.90 1.05
CA LEU A 48 11.18 -11.02 0.52
C LEU A 48 9.81 -11.10 1.20
N GLN A 49 9.76 -10.97 2.53
CA GLN A 49 8.52 -10.96 3.30
C GLN A 49 7.62 -9.80 2.89
N ILE A 50 8.19 -8.60 2.69
CA ILE A 50 7.42 -7.44 2.21
C ILE A 50 6.84 -7.73 0.82
N LYS A 51 7.62 -8.31 -0.10
CA LYS A 51 7.13 -8.69 -1.43
C LYS A 51 5.98 -9.71 -1.34
N GLN A 52 6.09 -10.71 -0.45
CA GLN A 52 5.02 -11.69 -0.23
C GLN A 52 3.74 -11.02 0.30
N ILE A 53 3.86 -10.13 1.30
CA ILE A 53 2.73 -9.37 1.83
C ILE A 53 2.07 -8.52 0.73
N GLU A 54 2.85 -7.83 -0.08
CA GLU A 54 2.33 -7.05 -1.22
C GLU A 54 1.59 -7.93 -2.23
N GLN A 55 2.09 -9.15 -2.50
CA GLN A 55 1.40 -10.10 -3.37
C GLN A 55 0.06 -10.57 -2.78
N TYR A 56 -0.02 -10.78 -1.47
CA TYR A 56 -1.30 -11.09 -0.80
C TYR A 56 -2.27 -9.91 -0.91
N ILE A 57 -1.82 -8.70 -0.61
CA ILE A 57 -2.64 -7.48 -0.74
C ILE A 57 -3.16 -7.33 -2.17
N GLN A 58 -2.31 -7.57 -3.17
CA GLN A 58 -2.71 -7.53 -4.59
C GLN A 58 -3.78 -8.59 -4.93
N ARG A 59 -3.70 -9.80 -4.36
CA ARG A 59 -4.71 -10.86 -4.57
C ARG A 59 -6.09 -10.48 -4.02
N TYR A 60 -6.16 -9.61 -3.01
CA TYR A 60 -7.41 -9.05 -2.48
C TYR A 60 -7.97 -7.88 -3.33
N GLY A 61 -7.43 -7.65 -4.53
CA GLY A 61 -7.91 -6.64 -5.47
C GLY A 61 -7.23 -5.28 -5.31
N ALA A 62 -6.18 -5.18 -4.49
CA ALA A 62 -5.49 -3.92 -4.31
C ALA A 62 -4.76 -3.45 -5.56
N LYS A 63 -4.79 -2.13 -5.76
CA LYS A 63 -4.10 -1.44 -6.83
C LYS A 63 -2.94 -0.66 -6.25
N LYS A 64 -1.77 -0.80 -6.87
CA LYS A 64 -0.59 -0.05 -6.49
C LYS A 64 -0.71 1.38 -7.02
N LEU A 65 -0.56 2.37 -6.15
CA LEU A 65 -0.42 3.75 -6.60
C LEU A 65 0.97 3.91 -7.22
N ASN A 66 0.98 4.31 -8.49
CA ASN A 66 2.20 4.69 -9.17
C ASN A 66 2.47 6.16 -8.84
N LYS A 67 3.66 6.49 -8.33
CA LYS A 67 4.06 7.87 -7.99
C LYS A 67 3.95 8.83 -9.19
N ASN A 68 3.97 8.28 -10.41
CA ASN A 68 3.89 9.04 -11.66
C ASN A 68 2.55 8.87 -12.40
N ALA A 69 1.57 8.16 -11.84
CA ALA A 69 0.24 8.11 -12.43
C ALA A 69 -0.56 9.31 -11.94
N GLU A 70 -1.24 9.99 -12.86
CA GLU A 70 -2.18 11.05 -12.49
C GLU A 70 -3.23 10.46 -11.52
N PRO A 71 -3.44 11.10 -10.36
CA PRO A 71 -4.18 10.51 -9.24
C PRO A 71 -5.64 10.21 -9.57
N PHE A 72 -6.19 10.86 -10.61
CA PHE A 72 -7.56 10.66 -11.06
C PHE A 72 -7.62 10.87 -12.58
N ARG A 73 -7.47 9.80 -13.39
CA ARG A 73 -8.19 9.79 -14.66
C ARG A 73 -9.66 9.62 -14.30
N PHE A 74 -10.36 10.75 -14.12
CA PHE A 74 -11.81 10.76 -14.12
C PHE A 74 -12.28 9.94 -15.32
N LEU A 75 -13.17 8.97 -15.08
CA LEU A 75 -13.95 8.32 -16.12
C LEU A 75 -14.89 9.38 -16.73
N GLY A 76 -14.32 10.24 -17.58
CA GLY A 76 -15.07 11.21 -18.37
C GLY A 76 -15.61 10.52 -19.61
N LYS A 77 -16.90 10.17 -19.55
CA LYS A 77 -17.82 9.67 -20.60
C LYS A 77 -17.29 8.65 -21.60
#